data_AF-A0A1X6MN89-F1
#
_entry.id   AF-A0A1X6MN89-F1
#
_cell.length_a   1.000
_cell.length_b   1.000
_cell.length_c   1.000
_cell.angle_alpha   90.00
_cell.angle_beta   90.00
_cell.angle_gamma   90.00
#
_symmetry.space_group_name_H-M   'P 1'
#
loop_
_entity.id
_entity.type
_entity.pdbx_description
1 polymer ?
#
loop_
_entity_poly.entity_id
_entity_poly.type
_entity_poly.pdbx_seq_one_letter_code
_entity_poly.pdbx_strand_id
1 'polypeptide(L)' 'MGDVLRSYLWQCANCKKCEVCDKAEGDNRMIFCDYCDRGWHLDCLHPPLSAAPEGKW' A
#
# COMPACT_ATOMS: atom_id res chain seq x y z
N MET A 1 -5.62 15.34 -16.50
CA MET A 1 -4.71 14.57 -15.60
C MET A 1 -4.73 15.20 -14.20
N GLY A 2 -5.90 15.49 -13.62
CA GLY A 2 -5.99 16.17 -12.31
C GLY A 2 -7.15 15.71 -11.44
N ASP A 3 -7.82 14.62 -11.83
CA ASP A 3 -9.18 14.33 -11.37
C ASP A 3 -9.26 13.11 -10.44
N VAL A 4 -8.21 12.27 -10.39
CA VAL A 4 -8.21 11.06 -9.54
C VAL A 4 -7.70 11.36 -8.11
N LEU A 5 -6.77 12.30 -7.98
CA LEU A 5 -6.20 12.74 -6.70
C LEU A 5 -7.16 13.58 -5.84
N ARG A 6 -8.32 13.96 -6.38
CA ARG A 6 -9.38 14.70 -5.66
C ARG A 6 -10.47 13.82 -5.07
N SER A 7 -10.52 12.53 -5.42
CA SER A 7 -11.52 11.59 -4.89
C SER A 7 -11.11 10.92 -3.58
N TYR A 8 -9.84 11.03 -3.17
CA TYR A 8 -9.33 10.45 -1.93
C TYR A 8 -8.49 11.49 -1.17
N LEU A 9 -8.76 11.64 0.13
CA LEU A 9 -7.95 12.49 1.01
C LEU A 9 -6.51 11.96 1.00
N TRP A 10 -5.56 12.84 0.66
CA TRP A 10 -4.14 12.53 0.70
C TRP A 10 -3.78 12.04 2.12
N GLN A 11 -3.36 10.78 2.22
CA GLN A 11 -2.78 10.22 3.44
C GLN A 11 -1.27 10.27 3.27
N CYS A 12 -0.59 10.91 4.21
CA CYS A 12 0.86 10.96 4.33
C CYS A 12 1.48 9.56 4.18
N ALA A 13 2.73 9.45 3.68
CA ALA A 13 3.41 8.17 3.49
C ALA A 13 3.41 7.29 4.76
N ASN A 14 3.54 7.93 5.93
CA ASN A 14 3.51 7.26 7.24
C ASN A 14 2.10 7.03 7.81
N CYS A 15 1.07 7.50 7.11
CA CYS A 15 -0.33 7.40 7.49
C CYS A 15 -1.05 6.29 6.69
N LYS A 16 -0.35 5.72 5.69
CA LYS A 16 -0.87 4.60 4.90
C LYS A 16 -1.01 3.38 5.79
N LYS A 17 -2.17 2.74 5.67
CA LYS A 17 -2.48 1.50 6.38
C LYS A 17 -2.66 0.36 5.40
N CYS A 18 -2.47 -0.85 5.88
CA CYS A 18 -2.74 -2.04 5.10
C CYS A 18 -4.24 -2.18 4.86
N GLU A 19 -4.68 -2.27 3.60
CA GLU A 19 -6.11 -2.45 3.24
C GLU A 19 -6.71 -3.77 3.78
N VAL A 20 -5.87 -4.71 4.23
CA VAL A 20 -6.32 -6.02 4.76
C VAL A 20 -6.50 -5.98 6.28
N CYS A 21 -5.61 -5.32 7.02
CA CYS A 21 -5.61 -5.35 8.48
C CYS A 21 -5.86 -3.99 9.16
N ASP A 22 -6.00 -2.92 8.39
CA ASP A 22 -6.14 -1.52 8.84
C ASP A 22 -5.04 -1.05 9.81
N LYS A 23 -3.86 -1.68 9.76
CA LYS A 23 -2.70 -1.30 10.59
C LYS A 23 -1.66 -0.60 9.74
N ALA A 24 -1.09 0.47 10.31
CA ALA A 24 0.15 1.11 9.83
C ALA A 24 1.41 0.52 10.51
N GLU A 25 1.22 -0.32 11.54
CA GLU A 25 2.30 -0.97 12.29
C GLU A 25 2.83 -2.15 11.46
N GLY A 26 4.14 -2.18 11.20
CA GLY A 26 4.78 -3.22 10.34
C GLY A 26 5.40 -2.69 9.04
N ASP A 27 5.61 -1.37 8.94
CA ASP A 27 6.09 -0.62 7.77
C ASP A 27 7.24 -1.28 6.98
N ASN A 28 8.16 -1.97 7.68
CA ASN A 28 9.32 -2.62 7.05
C ASN A 28 8.97 -3.75 6.06
N ARG A 29 7.72 -4.19 5.99
CA ARG A 29 7.23 -5.18 5.03
C ARG A 29 5.92 -4.74 4.35
N MET A 30 5.78 -3.43 4.12
CA MET A 30 4.64 -2.87 3.41
C MET A 30 5.01 -2.52 1.96
N ILE A 31 4.12 -2.82 1.02
CA ILE A 31 4.24 -2.43 -0.39
C ILE A 31 3.08 -1.53 -0.79
N PHE A 32 3.37 -0.58 -1.68
CA PHE A 32 2.39 0.37 -2.21
C PHE A 32 2.15 0.08 -3.70
N CYS A 33 0.90 0.17 -4.13
CA CYS A 33 0.57 0.06 -5.55
C CYS A 33 0.86 1.38 -6.27
N ASP A 34 1.64 1.32 -7.35
CA ASP A 34 2.02 2.44 -8.22
C ASP A 34 0.82 3.10 -8.91
N TYR A 35 -0.30 2.37 -9.05
CA TYR A 35 -1.51 2.87 -9.72
C TYR A 35 -2.52 3.53 -8.78
N CYS A 36 -2.66 3.02 -7.56
CA CYS A 36 -3.70 3.49 -6.63
C CYS A 36 -3.17 4.02 -5.30
N ASP A 37 -1.85 3.97 -5.08
CA ASP A 37 -1.17 4.47 -3.88
C ASP A 37 -1.69 3.84 -2.56
N ARG A 38 -2.35 2.69 -2.67
CA ARG A 38 -2.80 1.89 -1.51
C ARG A 38 -1.67 1.01 -1.02
N GLY A 39 -1.68 0.71 0.28
CA GLY A 39 -0.64 -0.07 0.92
C GLY A 39 -1.15 -1.44 1.38
N TRP A 40 -0.28 -2.44 1.31
CA TRP A 40 -0.53 -3.80 1.82
C TRP A 40 0.73 -4.35 2.47
N HIS A 41 0.57 -5.05 3.59
CA HIS A 41 1.67 -5.85 4.13
C HIS A 41 1.90 -7.09 3.26
N LEU A 42 3.15 -7.41 3.00
CA LEU A 42 3.56 -8.61 2.26
C LEU A 42 2.98 -9.90 2.87
N ASP A 43 2.88 -9.96 4.20
CA ASP A 43 2.28 -11.09 4.93
C ASP A 43 0.74 -11.14 4.87
N CYS A 44 0.09 -10.00 4.60
CA CYS A 44 -1.37 -9.92 4.49
C CYS A 44 -1.86 -10.33 3.09
N LEU A 45 -0.96 -10.51 2.12
CA LEU A 45 -1.27 -11.01 0.80
C LEU A 45 -1.52 -12.52 0.83
N HIS A 46 -2.28 -13.03 -0.13
CA HIS A 46 -2.57 -14.45 -0.25
C HIS A 46 -2.27 -14.91 -1.69
N PRO A 47 -1.14 -15.60 -1.93
CA PRO A 47 -0.14 -16.07 -0.95
C PRO A 47 0.72 -14.93 -0.36
N PRO A 48 1.26 -15.09 0.86
CA PRO A 48 2.14 -14.10 1.47
C PRO A 48 3.43 -13.99 0.68
N LEU A 49 3.87 -12.77 0.39
CA LEU A 49 5.11 -12.49 -0.30
C LEU A 49 6.24 -12.33 0.72
N SER A 50 7.46 -12.79 0.39
CA SER A 50 8.63 -12.56 1.25
C SER A 50 9.37 -11.26 0.92
N ALA A 51 9.19 -10.74 -0.29
CA ALA A 51 9.78 -9.50 -0.77
C ALA A 51 8.82 -8.79 -1.73
N ALA A 52 9.01 -7.49 -1.92
CA ALA A 52 8.32 -6.77 -2.97
C ALA A 52 8.69 -7.39 -4.34
N PRO A 53 7.71 -7.64 -5.23
CA PRO A 53 8.00 -8.18 -6.54
C PRO A 53 8.84 -7.20 -7.38
N GLU A 54 9.71 -7.72 -8.23
CA GLU A 54 10.49 -6.87 -9.14
C GLU A 54 9.58 -6.27 -10.21
N GLY A 55 9.46 -4.94 -10.24
CA GLY A 55 8.68 -4.20 -11.23
C GLY A 55 7.61 -3.30 -10.64
N LYS A 56 6.59 -2.99 -11.45
CA LYS A 56 5.44 -2.15 -11.04
C LYS A 56 4.40 -3.00 -10.33
N TRP A 57 3.81 -2.48 -9.27
CA TRP A 57 2.80 -3.17 -8.46
C TRP A 57 1.49 -2.39 -8.37
#